data_AF-A0A6A4TFR8-F1
#
_entry.id   AF-A0A6A4TFR8-F1
#
_cell.length_a   1.000
_cell.length_b   1.000
_cell.length_c   1.000
_cell.angle_alpha   90.00
_cell.angle_beta   90.00
_cell.angle_gamma   90.00
#
_symmetry.space_group_name_H-M   'P 1'
#
loop_
_entity.id
_entity.type
_entity.pdbx_description
1 polymer ?
#
loop_
_entity_poly.entity_id
_entity_poly.type
_entity_poly.pdbx_seq_one_letter_code
_entity_poly.pdbx_strand_id
1 'polypeptide(L)'
;MLGTIRRNKPELPQELVFARRRQVFSSRFAFSELATLVSYVPKRGKTVLLLSTGHPRPKIDSQRKDRKPHLILDYNRMKGGMDNLDKVLAAYNAYVIWRETHPEWMPGK
;
A
#
# COMPACT_ATOMS: atom_id res chain seq x y z
N MET A 1 -11.65 -3.16 -4.61
CA MET A 1 -10.98 -2.96 -3.31
C MET A 1 -9.54 -3.42 -3.41
N LEU A 2 -8.61 -2.68 -2.78
CA LEU A 2 -7.18 -2.98 -2.75
C LEU A 2 -6.62 -2.59 -1.39
N GLY A 3 -5.94 -3.51 -0.68
CA GLY A 3 -5.49 -3.23 0.67
C GLY A 3 -4.47 -4.22 1.23
N THR A 4 -3.71 -3.78 2.23
CA THR A 4 -2.73 -4.62 2.93
C THR A 4 -3.40 -5.49 3.97
N ILE A 5 -2.94 -6.74 4.10
CA ILE A 5 -3.40 -7.66 5.15
C ILE A 5 -2.31 -7.82 6.21
N ARG A 6 -2.71 -7.82 7.48
CA ARG A 6 -1.81 -8.15 8.59
C ARG A 6 -1.54 -9.65 8.64
N ARG A 7 -0.27 -10.03 8.81
CA ARG A 7 0.21 -11.42 8.81
C ARG A 7 -0.37 -12.33 9.90
N ASN A 8 -1.00 -11.78 10.93
CA ASN A 8 -1.52 -12.52 12.10
C ASN A 8 -2.96 -13.02 11.90
N LYS A 9 -3.48 -12.99 10.68
CA LYS A 9 -4.83 -13.47 10.37
C LYS A 9 -4.83 -15.00 10.21
N PRO A 10 -5.67 -15.74 10.95
CA PRO A 10 -5.67 -17.20 10.94
C PRO A 10 -6.15 -17.78 9.59
N GLU A 11 -6.94 -17.02 8.84
CA GLU A 11 -7.47 -17.40 7.52
C GLU A 11 -6.39 -17.44 6.42
N LEU A 12 -5.17 -16.97 6.70
CA LEU A 12 -4.12 -16.87 5.69
C LEU A 12 -3.36 -18.19 5.52
N PRO A 13 -3.18 -18.65 4.27
CA PRO A 13 -2.29 -19.78 3.98
C PRO A 13 -0.89 -19.52 4.52
N GLN A 14 -0.37 -20.47 5.30
CA GLN A 14 0.94 -20.37 5.93
C GLN A 14 2.06 -20.19 4.90
N GLU A 15 1.90 -20.74 3.69
CA GLU A 15 2.82 -20.65 2.56
C GLU A 15 3.00 -19.22 2.02
N LEU A 16 2.01 -18.36 2.27
CA LEU A 16 2.04 -16.94 1.93
C LEU A 16 2.58 -16.10 3.08
N VAL A 17 2.30 -16.48 4.32
CA VAL A 17 2.75 -15.76 5.51
C VAL A 17 4.24 -15.99 5.77
N PHE A 18 4.66 -17.25 5.78
CA PHE A 18 6.03 -17.64 6.08
C PHE A 18 6.91 -17.56 4.84
N ALA A 19 7.74 -16.51 4.78
CA ALA A 19 8.73 -16.33 3.73
C ALA A 19 10.12 -16.86 4.08
N ARG A 20 10.24 -17.72 5.09
CA ARG A 20 11.53 -18.35 5.42
C ARG A 20 12.05 -19.05 4.16
N ARG A 21 13.28 -18.69 3.75
CA ARG A 21 13.97 -19.19 2.55
C ARG A 21 13.38 -18.78 1.19
N ARG A 22 12.40 -17.87 1.12
CA ARG A 22 11.96 -17.31 -0.17
C ARG A 22 12.99 -16.34 -0.74
N GLN A 23 13.19 -16.39 -2.06
CA GLN A 23 14.09 -15.48 -2.78
C GLN A 23 13.60 -14.04 -2.69
N VAL A 24 14.53 -13.09 -2.58
CA VAL A 24 14.20 -11.66 -2.72
C VAL A 24 13.59 -11.41 -4.10
N PHE A 25 12.58 -10.57 -4.16
CA PHE A 25 11.77 -10.28 -5.36
C PHE A 25 10.93 -11.45 -5.88
N SER A 26 10.75 -12.50 -5.08
CA SER A 26 9.75 -13.54 -5.37
C SER A 26 8.35 -13.14 -4.91
N SER A 27 7.36 -13.64 -5.63
CA SER A 27 5.94 -13.49 -5.33
C SER A 27 5.25 -14.84 -5.31
N ARG A 28 4.27 -15.00 -4.42
CA ARG A 28 3.27 -16.07 -4.45
C ARG A 28 1.89 -15.46 -4.48
N PHE A 29 0.96 -16.14 -5.13
CA PHE A 29 -0.43 -15.72 -5.26
C PHE A 29 -1.35 -16.80 -4.74
N ALA A 30 -2.44 -16.40 -4.10
CA ALA A 30 -3.61 -17.23 -3.88
C ALA A 30 -4.83 -16.52 -4.47
N PHE A 31 -5.75 -17.32 -4.99
CA PHE A 31 -6.93 -16.88 -5.70
C PHE A 31 -8.15 -17.45 -5.00
N SER A 32 -9.17 -16.62 -4.84
CA SER A 32 -10.53 -17.03 -4.55
C SER A 32 -11.44 -16.48 -5.64
N GLU A 33 -12.71 -16.87 -5.61
CA GLU A 33 -13.72 -16.36 -6.55
C GLU A 33 -13.83 -14.83 -6.55
N LEU A 34 -13.57 -14.21 -5.39
CA LEU A 34 -13.81 -12.79 -5.16
C LEU A 34 -12.54 -11.94 -5.15
N ALA A 35 -11.37 -12.55 -4.92
CA ALA A 35 -10.15 -11.79 -4.68
C ALA A 35 -8.86 -12.56 -5.01
N THR A 36 -7.79 -11.79 -5.19
CA THR A 36 -6.42 -12.28 -5.31
C THR A 36 -5.58 -11.72 -4.17
N LEU A 37 -4.89 -12.62 -3.47
CA LEU A 37 -3.92 -12.31 -2.45
C LEU A 37 -2.52 -12.49 -3.02
N VAL A 38 -1.67 -11.47 -2.87
CA VAL A 38 -0.25 -11.56 -3.20
C VAL A 38 0.61 -11.52 -1.94
N SER A 39 1.63 -12.36 -1.94
CA SER A 39 2.69 -12.37 -0.95
C SER A 39 4.03 -12.14 -1.63
N TYR A 40 4.60 -10.95 -1.45
CA TYR A 40 5.83 -10.50 -2.09
C TYR A 40 6.97 -10.28 -1.09
N VAL A 41 8.19 -10.65 -1.48
CA VAL A 41 9.40 -10.52 -0.65
C VAL A 41 10.25 -9.36 -1.18
N PRO A 42 10.06 -8.11 -0.70
CA PRO A 42 10.87 -6.99 -1.15
C PRO A 42 12.34 -7.09 -0.70
N LYS A 43 12.59 -7.78 0.43
CA LYS A 43 13.94 -8.02 0.98
C LYS A 43 13.93 -9.20 1.93
N ARG A 44 15.11 -9.75 2.22
CA ARG A 44 15.26 -10.91 3.12
C ARG A 44 14.55 -10.65 4.46
N GLY A 45 13.77 -11.62 4.91
CA GLY A 45 13.03 -11.56 6.18
C GLY A 45 11.81 -10.64 6.20
N LYS A 46 11.47 -9.95 5.10
CA LYS A 46 10.26 -9.13 5.00
C LYS A 46 9.30 -9.68 3.95
N THR A 47 8.01 -9.63 4.28
CA THR A 47 6.91 -10.01 3.40
C THR A 47 5.88 -8.89 3.36
N VAL A 48 5.40 -8.56 2.17
CA VAL A 48 4.23 -7.70 1.96
C VAL A 48 3.07 -8.60 1.53
N LEU A 49 1.96 -8.50 2.27
CA LEU A 49 0.72 -9.19 1.97
C LEU A 49 -0.32 -8.17 1.50
N LEU A 50 -0.90 -8.40 0.32
CA LEU A 50 -1.84 -7.47 -0.27
C LEU A 50 -2.98 -8.22 -0.96
N LEU A 51 -4.21 -7.82 -0.66
CA LEU A 51 -5.43 -8.39 -1.22
C LEU A 51 -6.06 -7.40 -2.19
N SER A 52 -6.56 -7.92 -3.30
CA SER A 52 -7.28 -7.15 -4.29
C SER A 52 -8.48 -7.89 -4.84
N THR A 53 -9.60 -7.21 -5.00
CA THR A 53 -10.76 -7.71 -5.77
C THR A 53 -10.71 -7.29 -7.24
N GLY A 54 -9.89 -6.30 -7.61
CA GLY A 54 -9.79 -5.78 -8.99
C GLY A 54 -8.71 -6.43 -9.87
N HIS A 55 -8.03 -7.46 -9.36
CA HIS A 55 -6.87 -8.08 -10.03
C HIS A 55 -7.08 -9.59 -10.14
N PRO A 56 -7.86 -10.09 -11.11
CA PRO A 56 -8.24 -11.50 -11.17
C PRO A 56 -7.10 -12.45 -11.60
N ARG A 57 -5.97 -11.90 -12.08
CA ARG A 57 -4.85 -12.68 -12.60
C ARG A 57 -3.52 -12.16 -12.06
N PRO A 58 -2.54 -13.05 -11.82
CA PRO A 58 -1.21 -12.63 -11.40
C PRO A 58 -0.51 -11.92 -12.57
N LYS A 59 -0.09 -10.69 -12.34
CA LYS A 59 0.76 -9.93 -13.28
C LYS A 59 1.98 -9.40 -12.55
N ILE A 60 3.14 -9.78 -13.05
CA ILE A 60 4.44 -9.32 -12.56
C ILE A 60 5.08 -8.50 -13.67
N ASP A 61 5.60 -7.33 -13.32
CA ASP A 61 6.37 -6.52 -14.24
C ASP A 61 7.77 -7.14 -14.40
N SER A 62 8.02 -7.76 -15.54
CA SER A 62 9.29 -8.43 -15.86
C SER A 62 10.41 -7.46 -16.23
N GLN A 63 10.08 -6.23 -16.61
CA GLN A 63 11.08 -5.21 -16.97
C GLN A 63 11.75 -4.62 -15.72
N ARG A 64 11.09 -4.72 -14.57
CA ARG A 64 11.63 -4.22 -13.31
C ARG A 64 12.57 -5.21 -12.65
N LYS A 65 13.73 -4.71 -12.22
CA LYS A 65 14.70 -5.47 -11.39
C LYS A 65 14.09 -6.02 -10.11
N ASP A 66 13.11 -5.31 -9.53
CA ASP A 66 12.42 -5.72 -8.30
C ASP A 66 11.27 -6.71 -8.53
N ARG A 67 10.97 -7.07 -9.80
CA ARG A 67 9.92 -8.01 -10.23
C ARG A 67 8.62 -7.82 -9.46
N LYS A 68 8.25 -6.57 -9.23
CA LYS A 68 7.11 -6.23 -8.38
C LYS A 68 5.80 -6.57 -9.09
N PRO A 69 4.85 -7.23 -8.42
CA PRO A 69 3.50 -7.45 -8.96
C PRO A 69 2.77 -6.14 -9.26
N HIS A 70 2.00 -6.10 -10.34
CA HIS A 70 1.20 -4.92 -10.73
C HIS A 70 0.27 -4.49 -9.59
N LEU A 71 -0.33 -5.46 -8.90
CA LEU A 71 -1.20 -5.24 -7.75
C LEU A 71 -0.51 -4.36 -6.67
N ILE A 72 0.79 -4.57 -6.41
CA ILE A 72 1.55 -3.75 -5.45
C ILE A 72 1.88 -2.37 -6.03
N LEU A 73 2.16 -2.27 -7.33
CA LEU A 73 2.39 -0.99 -8.00
C LEU A 73 1.14 -0.10 -7.94
N ASP A 74 -0.02 -0.67 -8.22
CA ASP A 74 -1.30 0.03 -8.18
C ASP A 74 -1.66 0.44 -6.75
N TYR A 75 -1.38 -0.41 -5.75
CA TYR A 75 -1.55 -0.04 -4.34
C TYR A 75 -0.69 1.17 -3.96
N ASN A 76 0.59 1.16 -4.33
CA ASN A 76 1.49 2.27 -4.03
C ASN A 76 1.05 3.57 -4.70
N ARG A 77 0.52 3.50 -5.93
CA ARG A 77 -0.04 4.67 -6.64
C ARG A 77 -1.25 5.24 -5.90
N MET A 78 -2.19 4.37 -5.51
CA MET A 78 -3.40 4.80 -4.81
C MET A 78 -3.10 5.37 -3.42
N LYS A 79 -2.21 4.71 -2.66
CA LYS A 79 -1.80 5.19 -1.34
C LYS A 79 -1.11 6.56 -1.42
N GLY A 80 -0.20 6.74 -2.37
CA GLY A 80 0.50 8.02 -2.55
C GLY A 80 -0.44 9.18 -2.88
N GLY A 81 -1.53 8.93 -3.62
CA GLY A 81 -2.56 9.94 -3.86
C GLY A 81 -3.28 10.40 -2.59
N MET A 82 -3.61 9.45 -1.71
CA MET A 82 -4.27 9.74 -0.43
C MET A 82 -3.33 10.48 0.54
N ASP A 83 -2.07 10.05 0.67
CA ASP A 83 -1.06 10.73 1.50
C ASP A 83 -0.83 12.19 1.06
N ASN A 84 -0.96 12.48 -0.24
CA ASN A 84 -0.82 13.85 -0.73
C ASN A 84 -2.03 14.72 -0.37
N LEU A 85 -3.25 14.18 -0.50
CA LEU A 85 -4.46 14.88 -0.09
C LEU A 85 -4.41 15.23 1.40
N ASP A 86 -4.01 14.28 2.25
CA ASP A 86 -3.87 14.51 3.69
C ASP A 86 -2.89 15.64 4.01
N LYS A 87 -1.77 15.71 3.29
CA LYS A 87 -0.80 16.81 3.46
C LYS A 87 -1.39 18.17 3.10
N VAL A 88 -2.08 18.27 1.96
CA VAL A 88 -2.72 19.53 1.54
C VAL A 88 -3.81 19.93 2.52
N LEU A 89 -4.63 18.98 2.96
CA LEU A 89 -5.69 19.23 3.95
C LEU A 89 -5.12 19.65 5.30
N ALA A 90 -4.07 18.98 5.78
CA ALA A 90 -3.39 19.35 7.01
C ALA A 90 -2.79 20.77 6.94
N ALA A 91 -2.17 21.12 5.81
CA ALA A 91 -1.63 22.47 5.60
C ALA A 91 -2.73 23.53 5.56
N TYR A 92 -3.84 23.25 4.88
CA TYR A 92 -5.01 24.15 4.84
C TYR A 92 -5.62 24.33 6.23
N ASN A 93 -5.86 23.25 6.96
CA ASN A 93 -6.41 23.30 8.32
C ASN A 93 -5.47 24.07 9.26
N ALA A 94 -4.16 23.82 9.17
CA ALA A 94 -3.18 24.58 9.94
C ALA A 94 -3.24 26.07 9.62
N TYR A 95 -3.35 26.46 8.35
CA TYR A 95 -3.50 27.86 7.95
C TYR A 95 -4.79 28.50 8.49
N VAL A 96 -5.93 27.81 8.41
CA VAL A 96 -7.22 28.31 8.92
C VAL A 96 -7.16 28.49 10.43
N ILE A 97 -6.71 27.48 11.17
CA ILE A 97 -6.56 27.54 12.63
C ILE A 97 -5.60 28.67 13.01
N TRP A 98 -4.49 28.80 12.29
CA TRP A 98 -3.51 29.84 12.55
C TRP A 98 -4.10 31.24 12.36
N ARG A 99 -4.91 31.45 11.30
CA ARG A 99 -5.64 32.71 11.06
C ARG A 99 -6.66 33.03 12.16
N GLU A 100 -7.39 32.04 12.65
CA GLU A 100 -8.38 32.23 13.73
C GLU A 100 -7.72 32.57 15.07
N THR A 101 -6.53 32.01 15.31
CA THR A 101 -5.79 32.19 16.56
C THR A 101 -4.88 33.43 16.59
N HIS A 102 -4.56 34.00 15.42
CA HIS A 102 -3.70 35.20 15.28
C HIS A 102 -4.34 36.26 14.36
N PRO A 103 -5.54 36.77 14.69
CA PRO A 103 -6.27 37.73 13.84
C PRO A 103 -5.54 39.06 13.63
N GLU A 104 -4.64 39.44 14.54
CA GLU A 104 -3.86 40.68 14.53
C GLU A 104 -2.70 40.69 13.51
N TRP A 105 -2.25 39.53 13.05
CA TRP A 105 -1.06 39.43 12.21
C TRP A 105 -1.34 39.63 10.71
N MET A 106 -2.61 39.57 10.28
CA MET A 106 -2.91 39.78 8.86
C MET A 106 -2.74 41.26 8.47
N PRO A 107 -1.85 41.60 7.51
CA PRO A 107 -1.69 42.97 7.07
C PRO A 107 -2.93 43.39 6.27
N GLY A 108 -3.62 44.43 6.74
CA GLY A 108 -4.77 45.03 6.05
C GLY A 108 -6.13 44.51 6.51
N LYS A 109 -6.59 44.99 7.66
CA LYS A 109 -7.98 45.44 7.82
C LYS A 109 -7.99 46.96 7.80
#